data_AF-A0A7V8FRU4-F1
#
_entry.id   AF-A0A7V8FRU4-F1
#
_cell.length_a   1.000
_cell.length_b   1.000
_cell.length_c   1.000
_cell.angle_alpha   90.00
_cell.angle_beta   90.00
_cell.angle_gamma   90.00
#
_symmetry.space_group_name_H-M   'P 1'
#
loop_
_entity.id
_entity.type
_entity.pdbx_description
1 polymer ?
#
loop_
_entity_poly.entity_id
_entity_poly.type
_entity_poly.pdbx_seq_one_letter_code
_entity_poly.pdbx_strand_id
1 'polypeptide(L)'
;MTTAFAHDASEPKDARRFPVRYADGTRDLRFLDLFLWAGLPVLPGLPATSFPLGLDDEGLPLGAQAVGPYLEDHTAIAFADLFGQAEGAPGFQVPPGY
;
A
#
# COMPACT_ATOMS: atom_id res chain seq x y z
N MET A 1 6.38 -5.54 -2.94
CA MET A 1 5.77 -4.26 -2.52
C MET A 1 5.40 -3.53 -3.79
N THR A 2 4.18 -3.04 -3.91
CA THR A 2 3.70 -2.42 -5.15
C THR A 2 3.75 -0.91 -4.99
N THR A 3 4.35 -0.21 -5.95
CA THR A 3 4.36 1.26 -6.02
C THR A 3 3.03 1.73 -6.61
N ALA A 4 2.76 3.04 -6.55
CA ALA A 4 1.60 3.59 -7.25
C ALA A 4 1.63 3.27 -8.75
N PHE A 5 0.48 3.03 -9.36
CA PHE A 5 0.34 2.79 -10.80
C PHE A 5 -0.81 3.64 -11.36
N ALA A 6 -0.79 3.88 -12.67
CA ALA A 6 -1.81 4.68 -13.34
C ALA A 6 -3.21 4.07 -13.13
N HIS A 7 -4.20 4.93 -12.89
CA HIS A 7 -5.59 4.49 -12.78
C HIS A 7 -6.07 3.91 -14.12
N ASP A 8 -6.58 2.68 -14.08
CA ASP A 8 -7.29 2.04 -15.18
C ASP A 8 -8.78 1.98 -14.86
N ALA A 9 -9.58 2.72 -15.64
CA ALA A 9 -11.03 2.79 -15.52
C ALA A 9 -11.78 1.95 -16.56
N SER A 10 -11.09 1.13 -17.37
CA SER A 10 -11.71 0.30 -18.41
C SER A 10 -12.72 -0.72 -17.86
N GLU A 11 -13.69 -1.12 -18.68
CA GLU A 11 -14.66 -2.16 -18.34
C GLU A 11 -14.48 -3.39 -19.25
N PRO A 12 -14.68 -4.61 -18.73
CA PRO A 12 -15.06 -4.95 -17.36
C PRO A 12 -13.89 -4.87 -16.37
N LYS A 13 -14.19 -4.54 -15.11
CA LYS A 13 -13.20 -4.34 -14.04
C LYS A 13 -12.23 -5.51 -13.84
N ASP A 14 -12.71 -6.74 -14.03
CA ASP A 14 -11.91 -7.96 -13.84
C ASP A 14 -10.95 -8.25 -15.00
N ALA A 15 -11.10 -7.57 -16.14
CA ALA A 15 -10.17 -7.67 -17.25
C ALA A 15 -8.91 -6.81 -17.05
N ARG A 16 -8.93 -5.86 -16.11
CA ARG A 16 -7.82 -4.94 -15.83
C ARG A 16 -6.58 -5.69 -15.36
N ARG A 17 -5.42 -5.27 -15.85
CA ARG A 17 -4.11 -5.83 -15.52
C ARG A 17 -3.17 -4.72 -15.08
N PHE A 18 -2.44 -4.97 -14.00
CA PHE A 18 -1.54 -4.00 -13.41
C PHE A 18 -0.13 -4.56 -13.34
N PRO A 19 0.86 -3.86 -13.93
CA PRO A 19 2.25 -4.27 -13.83
C PRO A 19 2.76 -4.01 -12.42
N VAL A 20 3.23 -5.05 -11.74
CA VAL A 20 3.77 -4.98 -10.37
C VAL A 20 5.23 -5.47 -10.36
N ARG A 21 6.13 -4.65 -9.81
CA ARG A 21 7.56 -4.97 -9.68
C ARG A 21 7.80 -5.93 -8.51
N TYR A 22 8.55 -6.99 -8.78
CA TYR A 22 9.11 -7.95 -7.82
C TYR A 22 10.63 -8.01 -7.97
N ALA A 23 11.31 -8.68 -7.03
CA ALA A 23 12.76 -8.85 -7.06
C ALA A 23 13.24 -9.63 -8.31
N ASP A 24 12.38 -10.49 -8.89
CA ASP A 24 12.68 -11.34 -10.05
C ASP A 24 12.10 -10.79 -11.37
N GLY A 25 11.54 -9.59 -11.38
CA GLY A 25 10.98 -8.95 -12.58
C GLY A 25 9.60 -8.34 -12.35
N THR A 26 8.93 -7.95 -13.43
CA THR A 26 7.58 -7.38 -13.38
C THR A 26 6.55 -8.44 -13.71
N ARG A 27 5.43 -8.47 -12.96
CA ARG A 27 4.32 -9.41 -13.14
C ARG A 27 3.03 -8.64 -13.35
N ASP A 28 2.22 -9.07 -14.32
CA ASP A 28 0.89 -8.52 -14.53
C ASP A 28 -0.14 -9.18 -13.62
N LEU A 29 -0.60 -8.45 -12.61
CA LEU A 29 -1.61 -8.92 -11.66
C LEU A 29 -3.01 -8.54 -12.14
N ARG A 30 -3.99 -9.39 -11.81
CA ARG A 30 -5.41 -9.03 -11.99
C ARG A 30 -5.80 -8.01 -10.93
N PHE A 31 -6.82 -7.21 -11.21
CA PHE A 31 -7.35 -6.25 -10.24
C PHE A 31 -7.61 -6.86 -8.85
N LEU A 32 -8.24 -8.04 -8.77
CA LEU A 32 -8.55 -8.68 -7.49
C LEU A 32 -7.32 -9.19 -6.72
N ASP A 33 -6.22 -9.50 -7.41
CA ASP A 33 -5.00 -10.00 -6.77
C ASP A 33 -4.34 -8.89 -5.91
N LEU A 34 -4.60 -7.62 -6.22
CA LEU A 34 -4.12 -6.48 -5.45
C LEU A 34 -4.73 -6.39 -4.04
N PHE A 35 -5.88 -7.04 -3.80
CA PHE A 35 -6.59 -7.01 -2.52
C PHE A 35 -6.12 -8.07 -1.55
N LEU A 36 -5.22 -8.98 -1.96
CA LEU A 36 -4.77 -10.09 -1.12
C LEU A 36 -4.22 -9.60 0.23
N TRP A 37 -3.37 -8.57 0.22
CA TRP A 37 -2.73 -8.03 1.43
C TRP A 37 -3.72 -7.34 2.36
N ALA A 38 -4.66 -6.58 1.80
CA ALA A 38 -5.74 -5.97 2.56
C ALA A 38 -6.71 -7.00 3.14
N GLY A 39 -6.92 -8.13 2.45
CA GLY A 39 -7.79 -9.22 2.91
C GLY A 39 -7.28 -9.93 4.16
N LEU A 40 -5.96 -10.04 4.33
CA LEU A 40 -5.34 -10.75 5.46
C LEU A 40 -5.78 -10.25 6.85
N PRO A 41 -5.77 -8.93 7.15
CA PRO A 41 -6.31 -8.42 8.42
C PRO A 41 -7.84 -8.28 8.42
N VAL A 42 -8.47 -8.02 7.27
CA VAL A 42 -9.92 -7.82 7.18
C VAL A 42 -10.69 -9.08 7.54
N LEU A 43 -10.27 -10.25 7.04
CA LEU A 43 -10.93 -11.53 7.30
C LEU A 43 -11.05 -11.88 8.80
N PRO A 44 -9.98 -11.79 9.61
CA PRO A 44 -10.05 -12.00 11.06
C PRO A 44 -10.54 -10.78 11.86
N GLY A 45 -10.82 -9.64 11.23
CA GLY A 45 -11.25 -8.42 11.93
C GLY A 45 -10.12 -7.76 12.74
N LEU A 46 -8.88 -7.86 12.27
CA LEU A 46 -7.72 -7.22 12.93
C LEU A 46 -7.57 -5.77 12.47
N PRO A 47 -7.12 -4.86 13.36
CA PRO A 47 -6.79 -3.50 12.97
C PRO A 47 -5.58 -3.48 12.04
N ALA A 48 -5.64 -2.64 11.01
CA ALA A 48 -4.55 -2.45 10.06
C ALA A 48 -4.43 -0.97 9.67
N THR A 49 -3.27 -0.36 9.95
CA THR A 49 -2.97 1.03 9.59
C THR A 49 -2.09 1.06 8.36
N SER A 50 -2.55 1.72 7.29
CA SER A 50 -1.73 1.97 6.10
C SER A 50 -0.86 3.22 6.31
N PHE A 51 0.42 3.16 5.95
CA PHE A 51 1.36 4.26 6.12
C PHE A 51 2.40 4.28 4.98
N PRO A 52 2.96 5.46 4.64
CA PRO A 52 3.96 5.58 3.58
C PRO A 52 5.30 5.00 4.03
N LEU A 53 6.01 4.33 3.11
CA LEU A 53 7.43 3.98 3.28
C LEU A 53 8.39 4.93 2.55
N GLY A 54 7.85 5.83 1.72
CA GLY A 54 8.65 6.76 0.91
C GLY A 54 8.28 6.69 -0.56
N LEU A 55 9.25 6.99 -1.42
CA LEU A 55 9.14 6.94 -2.87
C LEU A 55 10.08 5.87 -3.44
N ASP A 56 9.73 5.26 -4.56
CA ASP A 56 10.65 4.45 -5.34
C ASP A 56 11.65 5.30 -6.15
N ASP A 57 12.53 4.64 -6.90
CA ASP A 57 13.53 5.29 -7.76
C ASP A 57 12.90 6.14 -8.88
N GLU A 58 11.62 5.89 -9.19
CA GLU A 58 10.81 6.62 -10.16
C GLU A 58 9.98 7.75 -9.53
N GLY A 59 10.09 7.97 -8.21
CA GLY A 59 9.37 8.99 -7.47
C GLY A 59 7.91 8.64 -7.16
N LEU A 60 7.51 7.38 -7.31
CA LEU A 60 6.15 6.91 -7.05
C LEU A 60 5.99 6.49 -5.58
N PRO A 61 4.84 6.81 -4.94
CA PRO A 61 4.60 6.44 -3.54
C PRO A 61 4.65 4.93 -3.29
N LEU A 62 5.34 4.58 -2.21
CA LEU A 62 5.42 3.25 -1.60
C LEU A 62 4.63 3.25 -0.29
N GLY A 63 3.82 2.22 -0.06
CA GLY A 63 3.04 2.08 1.17
C GLY A 63 3.06 0.66 1.74
N ALA A 64 2.91 0.56 3.06
CA ALA A 64 2.78 -0.68 3.80
C ALA A 64 1.58 -0.61 4.76
N GLN A 65 1.26 -1.75 5.37
CA GLN A 65 0.28 -1.82 6.46
C GLN A 65 0.91 -2.41 7.72
N ALA A 66 0.63 -1.80 8.86
CA ALA A 66 0.92 -2.33 10.18
C ALA A 66 -0.33 -3.04 10.69
N VAL A 67 -0.24 -4.34 10.99
CA VAL A 67 -1.35 -5.13 11.51
C VAL A 67 -1.16 -5.33 13.00
N GLY A 68 -2.13 -4.87 13.80
CA GLY A 68 -2.13 -4.99 15.25
C GLY A 68 -2.97 -6.18 15.75
N PRO A 69 -2.84 -6.55 17.04
CA PRO A 69 -3.76 -7.47 17.70
C PRO A 69 -5.21 -6.94 17.71
N TYR A 70 -6.17 -7.85 17.94
CA TYR A 70 -7.58 -7.48 18.03
C TYR A 70 -7.83 -6.38 19.08
N LEU A 71 -8.54 -5.32 18.69
CA LEU A 71 -8.81 -4.10 19.49
C LEU A 71 -7.59 -3.24 19.86
N GLU A 72 -6.46 -3.43 19.18
CA GLU A 72 -5.25 -2.63 19.39
C GLU A 72 -4.96 -1.64 18.24
N ASP A 73 -5.98 -0.96 17.72
CA ASP A 73 -5.85 0.07 16.68
C ASP A 73 -4.79 1.12 17.01
N HIS A 74 -4.76 1.57 18.27
CA HIS A 74 -3.77 2.55 18.74
C HIS A 74 -2.34 2.04 18.65
N THR A 75 -2.10 0.73 18.80
CA THR A 75 -0.76 0.14 18.65
C THR A 75 -0.29 0.22 17.20
N ALA A 76 -1.14 -0.13 16.24
CA ALA A 76 -0.82 -0.05 14.82
C ALA A 76 -0.59 1.40 14.35
N ILE A 77 -1.39 2.34 14.86
CA ILE A 77 -1.24 3.78 14.59
C ILE A 77 0.06 4.31 15.20
N ALA A 78 0.34 3.99 16.47
CA ALA A 78 1.56 4.42 17.14
C ALA A 78 2.81 3.90 16.42
N PHE A 79 2.78 2.65 15.95
CA PHE A 79 3.87 2.11 15.13
C PHE A 79 4.07 2.90 13.84
N ALA A 80 2.99 3.22 13.10
CA ALA A 80 3.07 3.99 11.87
C ALA A 80 3.67 5.39 12.08
N ASP A 81 3.30 6.06 13.18
CA ASP A 81 3.84 7.37 13.55
C ASP A 81 5.33 7.27 13.92
N LEU A 82 5.71 6.32 14.77
CA LEU A 82 7.11 6.08 15.16
C LEU A 82 7.98 5.72 13.96
N PHE A 83 7.46 4.94 13.02
CA PHE A 83 8.17 4.62 11.78
C PHE A 83 8.45 5.89 10.96
N GLY A 84 7.44 6.75 10.77
CA GLY A 84 7.61 8.01 10.05
C GLY A 84 8.66 8.92 10.69
N GLN A 85 8.67 8.99 12.03
CA GLN A 85 9.68 9.75 12.80
C GLN A 85 11.09 9.17 12.66
N ALA A 86 11.22 7.84 12.67
CA ALA A 86 12.51 7.15 12.61
C ALA A 86 13.17 7.26 11.22
N GLU A 87 12.39 7.07 10.15
CA GLU A 87 12.90 7.13 8.78
C GLU A 87 13.03 8.57 8.24
N GLY A 88 12.60 9.57 9.02
CA GLY A 88 12.52 10.95 8.54
C GLY A 88 11.64 11.07 7.31
N ALA A 89 10.65 10.17 7.18
CA ALA A 89 9.82 10.08 5.99
C ALA A 89 9.12 11.43 5.80
N PRO A 90 9.23 12.06 4.63
CA PRO A 90 8.37 13.19 4.34
C PRO A 90 6.94 12.68 4.50
N GLY A 91 6.12 13.38 5.29
CA GLY A 91 4.71 13.07 5.39
C GLY A 91 4.03 13.14 4.02
N PHE A 92 2.71 13.12 3.99
CA PHE A 92 1.97 13.21 2.73
C PHE A 92 2.49 14.36 1.84
N GLN A 93 2.90 14.00 0.61
CA GLN A 93 3.27 14.95 -0.43
C GLN A 93 2.14 15.03 -1.45
N VAL A 94 1.71 16.26 -1.74
CA VAL A 94 0.67 16.50 -2.75
C VAL A 94 1.20 16.07 -4.13
N PRO A 95 0.53 15.16 -4.84
CA PRO A 95 0.93 14.78 -6.19
C PRO A 95 0.85 15.97 -7.15
N PRO A 96 1.77 16.11 -8.11
CA PRO A 96 1.67 17.13 -9.14
C PRO A 96 0.38 17.00 -9.96
N GLY A 97 -0.28 18.12 -10.26
CA GLY A 97 -1.45 18.13 -11.15
C GLY A 97 -2.80 17.81 -10.51
N TYR A 98 -2.87 17.86 -9.18
CA TYR A 98 -4.11 17.92 -8.40
C TYR A 98 -4.24 19.28 -7.72
#